data_AF-A0A507QVX0-F1
#
_entry.id   AF-A0A507QVX0-F1
#
_cell.length_a   1.000
_cell.length_b   1.000
_cell.length_c   1.000
_cell.angle_alpha   90.00
_cell.angle_beta   90.00
_cell.angle_gamma   90.00
#
_symmetry.space_group_name_H-M   'P 1'
#
loop_
_entity.id
_entity.type
_entity.pdbx_description
1 polymer ?
#
loop_
_entity_poly.entity_id
_entity_poly.type
_entity_poly.pdbx_seq_one_letter_code
_entity_poly.pdbx_strand_id
1 'polypeptide(L)'
;MIIYKDIISGDELLSDTFNLKEVDGVLIETDCRKYLKKTGGDDFQLEGANPSAEEADEGGEEGGEVMVHDIEDQFRLVWLKTEEGMKPSKDAFKSHLKTYVKKVLTKLQETGASPETIDAFKKGAPGAVKKILANYDNYDVLMGQSMDGDSMHVLIDFREDGVTPFATLWKHGLEEMKV
;
A
#
# COMPACT_ATOMS: atom_id res chain seq x y z
N MET A 1 -16.94 -6.07 8.52
CA MET A 1 -15.76 -5.19 8.33
C MET A 1 -15.76 -4.77 6.87
N ILE A 2 -15.21 -3.61 6.52
CA ILE A 2 -15.08 -3.18 5.12
C ILE A 2 -13.62 -3.23 4.73
N ILE A 3 -13.33 -3.92 3.63
CA ILE A 3 -12.03 -3.93 2.98
C ILE A 3 -12.12 -3.07 1.73
N TYR A 4 -11.10 -2.26 1.50
CA TYR A 4 -10.98 -1.42 0.32
C TYR A 4 -9.96 -2.05 -0.64
N LYS A 5 -10.41 -2.31 -1.87
CA LYS A 5 -9.60 -2.92 -2.92
C LYS A 5 -9.22 -1.91 -3.98
N ASP A 6 -8.02 -2.01 -4.54
CA ASP A 6 -7.66 -1.22 -5.71
C ASP A 6 -8.49 -1.66 -6.90
N ILE A 7 -9.16 -0.71 -7.57
CA ILE A 7 -10.03 -1.01 -8.71
C ILE A 7 -9.26 -1.45 -9.97
N ILE A 8 -7.92 -1.34 -9.96
CA ILE A 8 -7.05 -1.74 -11.06
C ILE A 8 -6.54 -3.17 -10.85
N SER A 9 -5.85 -3.46 -9.74
CA SER A 9 -5.30 -4.80 -9.47
C SER A 9 -6.27 -5.75 -8.76
N GLY A 10 -7.24 -5.21 -8.00
CA GLY A 10 -8.08 -5.98 -7.09
C GLY A 10 -7.42 -6.31 -5.75
N ASP A 11 -6.20 -5.82 -5.50
CA ASP A 11 -5.50 -6.03 -4.23
C ASP A 11 -6.18 -5.29 -3.08
N GLU A 12 -6.18 -5.89 -1.91
CA GLU A 12 -6.64 -5.28 -0.67
C GLU A 12 -5.58 -4.30 -0.17
N LEU A 13 -5.95 -3.05 0.09
CA LEU A 13 -4.99 -1.99 0.47
C LEU A 13 -5.30 -1.30 1.80
N LEU A 14 -6.55 -1.38 2.27
CA LEU A 14 -7.05 -0.62 3.41
C LEU A 14 -8.32 -1.26 3.99
N SER A 15 -8.67 -0.94 5.24
CA SER A 15 -9.92 -1.36 5.87
C SER A 15 -10.54 -0.25 6.72
N ASP A 16 -11.83 -0.37 7.03
CA ASP A 16 -12.57 0.57 7.90
C ASP A 16 -12.15 0.54 9.38
N THR A 17 -11.28 -0.41 9.75
CA THR A 17 -10.64 -0.45 11.08
C THR A 17 -9.59 0.64 11.26
N PHE A 18 -9.08 1.20 10.16
CA PHE A 18 -8.19 2.35 10.14
C PHE A 18 -8.98 3.67 10.22
N ASN A 19 -8.37 4.72 10.77
CA ASN A 19 -9.03 6.02 10.90
C ASN A 19 -8.93 6.81 9.59
N LEU A 20 -9.90 6.60 8.69
CA LEU A 20 -9.90 7.16 7.34
C LEU A 20 -10.25 8.65 7.34
N LYS A 21 -9.30 9.49 6.96
CA LYS A 21 -9.49 10.94 6.80
C LYS A 21 -9.46 11.31 5.33
N GLU A 22 -10.53 11.89 4.82
CA GLU A 22 -10.55 12.42 3.46
C GLU A 22 -9.72 13.70 3.37
N VAL A 23 -8.82 13.75 2.39
CA VAL A 23 -7.95 14.88 2.14
C VAL A 23 -8.11 15.34 0.70
N ASP A 24 -8.35 16.65 0.52
CA ASP A 24 -8.53 17.30 -0.78
C ASP A 24 -9.65 16.66 -1.64
N GLY A 25 -10.57 15.92 -1.01
CA GLY A 25 -11.70 15.22 -1.64
C GLY A 25 -11.32 14.03 -2.53
N VAL A 26 -10.04 13.77 -2.77
CA VAL A 26 -9.57 12.71 -3.69
C VAL A 26 -8.56 11.75 -3.08
N LEU A 27 -8.01 12.07 -1.91
CA LEU A 27 -7.08 11.23 -1.15
C LEU A 27 -7.73 10.76 0.15
N ILE A 28 -7.27 9.63 0.65
CA ILE A 28 -7.52 9.15 2.01
C ILE A 28 -6.17 9.09 2.71
N GLU A 29 -6.12 9.64 3.92
CA GLU A 29 -5.01 9.47 4.84
C GLU A 29 -5.48 8.68 6.06
N THR A 30 -4.68 7.72 6.51
CA THR A 30 -4.88 7.05 7.80
C THR A 30 -3.60 7.01 8.59
N ASP A 31 -3.70 7.18 9.91
CA ASP A 31 -2.59 6.95 10.81
C ASP A 31 -2.32 5.43 10.90
N CYS A 32 -1.04 5.07 10.89
CA CYS A 32 -0.52 3.71 10.95
C CYS A 32 0.30 3.54 12.24
N ARG A 33 0.75 2.33 12.52
CA ARG A 33 1.66 2.03 13.64
C ARG A 33 2.85 1.24 13.15
N LYS A 34 3.99 1.43 13.78
CA LYS A 34 5.14 0.53 13.63
C LYS A 34 5.21 -0.44 14.81
N TYR A 35 5.55 -1.70 14.54
CA TYR A 35 5.88 -2.69 15.56
C TYR A 35 6.98 -3.63 15.07
N LEU A 36 7.61 -4.31 16.04
CA LEU A 36 8.58 -5.37 15.76
C LEU A 36 7.82 -6.65 15.38
N LYS A 37 7.97 -7.09 14.14
CA LYS A 37 7.51 -8.38 13.67
C LYS A 37 8.66 -9.38 13.73
N LYS A 38 8.41 -10.54 14.35
CA LYS A 38 9.36 -11.66 14.33
C LYS A 38 9.29 -12.33 12.97
N THR A 39 10.42 -12.40 12.27
CA THR A 39 10.55 -13.13 11.00
C THR A 39 10.91 -14.57 11.33
N GLY A 40 10.19 -15.57 10.83
CA GLY A 40 10.53 -16.99 11.04
C GLY A 40 9.72 -17.74 12.11
N GLY A 41 8.48 -17.33 12.38
CA GLY A 41 7.57 -18.00 13.32
C GLY A 41 6.17 -18.34 12.79
N ASP A 42 5.91 -18.17 11.49
CA ASP A 42 4.64 -18.53 10.86
C ASP A 42 4.81 -19.82 10.03
N ASP A 43 4.35 -20.91 10.63
CA ASP A 43 3.69 -22.07 10.02
C ASP A 43 4.08 -22.45 8.58
N PHE A 44 5.34 -22.83 8.37
CA PHE A 44 5.61 -23.89 7.40
C PHE A 44 5.38 -25.23 8.10
N GLN A 45 4.11 -25.59 8.36
CA GLN A 45 3.75 -27.00 8.35
C GLN A 45 3.96 -27.49 6.90
N LEU A 46 5.21 -27.83 6.59
CA LEU A 46 5.53 -28.78 5.52
C LEU A 46 4.79 -30.07 5.88
N GLU A 47 3.58 -30.23 5.33
CA GLU A 47 2.83 -31.47 5.30
C GLU A 47 3.68 -32.50 4.53
N GLY A 48 4.57 -33.17 5.26
CA GLY A 48 5.59 -34.02 4.64
C GLY A 48 6.74 -34.37 5.56
N ALA A 49 6.47 -34.61 6.85
CA ALA A 49 7.42 -35.25 7.73
C ALA A 49 7.75 -36.65 7.19
N ASN A 50 8.92 -36.79 6.54
CA ASN A 50 9.57 -38.08 6.36
C ASN A 50 10.54 -38.28 7.54
N PRO A 51 10.26 -39.20 8.47
CA PRO A 51 11.07 -39.37 9.67
C PRO A 51 12.20 -40.37 9.38
N SER A 52 13.42 -39.91 9.13
CA SER A 52 14.61 -40.76 9.31
C SER A 52 15.94 -39.98 9.25
N ALA A 53 16.82 -40.30 10.20
CA ALA A 53 18.27 -40.07 10.26
C ALA A 53 18.81 -38.76 10.87
N GLU A 54 18.90 -38.79 12.21
CA GLU A 54 20.07 -38.56 13.09
C GLU A 54 21.09 -37.41 12.90
N GLU A 55 21.38 -36.80 14.06
CA GLU A 55 22.57 -36.05 14.52
C GLU A 55 22.79 -34.58 14.08
N ALA A 56 22.44 -33.70 15.03
CA ALA A 56 23.11 -32.46 15.50
C ALA A 56 24.14 -31.80 14.55
N ASP A 57 24.08 -30.49 14.28
CA ASP A 57 24.27 -29.43 15.27
C ASP A 57 24.17 -28.04 14.59
N GLU A 58 23.86 -27.04 15.40
CA GLU A 58 24.07 -25.59 15.20
C GLU A 58 23.69 -24.94 13.86
N GLY A 59 22.45 -24.45 13.82
CA GLY A 59 22.00 -23.48 12.83
C GLY A 59 20.57 -23.03 13.04
N GLY A 60 20.16 -22.81 14.30
CA GLY A 60 18.89 -22.12 14.55
C GLY A 60 19.04 -20.69 14.03
N GLU A 61 18.53 -20.40 12.84
CA GLU A 61 18.32 -19.02 12.41
C GLU A 61 17.46 -18.35 13.47
N GLU A 62 18.09 -17.53 14.31
CA GLU A 62 17.39 -16.60 15.19
C GLU A 62 16.48 -15.77 14.30
N GLY A 63 15.18 -16.05 14.39
CA GLY A 63 14.18 -15.34 13.62
C GLY A 63 14.32 -13.84 13.81
N GLY A 64 14.83 -13.14 12.80
CA GLY A 64 15.16 -11.72 12.89
C GLY A 64 13.92 -10.88 13.17
N GLU A 65 14.02 -9.92 14.08
CA GLU A 65 12.95 -8.94 14.31
C GLU A 65 13.07 -7.80 13.29
N VAL A 66 12.01 -7.55 12.53
CA VAL A 66 11.93 -6.46 11.56
C VAL A 66 10.85 -5.46 11.98
N MET A 67 11.17 -4.18 11.95
CA MET A 67 10.18 -3.12 12.19
C MET A 67 9.28 -3.00 10.97
N VAL A 68 7.98 -3.21 11.16
CA VAL A 68 6.98 -3.15 10.10
C VAL A 68 5.84 -2.18 10.41
N HIS A 69 5.22 -1.63 9.38
CA HIS A 69 3.95 -0.92 9.50
C HIS A 69 2.78 -1.90 9.61
N ASP A 70 1.81 -1.62 10.47
CA ASP A 70 0.58 -2.42 10.55
C ASP A 70 -0.19 -2.51 9.23
N ILE A 71 -0.27 -1.42 8.48
CA ILE A 71 -0.88 -1.43 7.14
C ILE A 71 -0.13 -2.33 6.17
N GLU A 72 1.20 -2.38 6.23
CA GLU A 72 1.99 -3.18 5.29
C GLU A 72 1.87 -4.68 5.61
N ASP A 73 1.82 -5.04 6.89
CA ASP A 73 1.63 -6.43 7.29
C ASP A 73 0.19 -6.90 7.04
N GLN A 74 -0.81 -6.10 7.43
CA GLN A 74 -2.22 -6.49 7.34
C GLN A 74 -2.66 -6.71 5.88
N PHE A 75 -2.14 -5.93 4.94
CA PHE A 75 -2.50 -6.02 3.52
C PHE A 75 -1.42 -6.65 2.66
N ARG A 76 -0.35 -7.19 3.28
CA ARG A 76 0.81 -7.80 2.59
C ARG A 76 1.38 -6.87 1.52
N LEU A 77 1.49 -5.58 1.84
CA LEU A 77 2.03 -4.58 0.94
C LEU A 77 3.54 -4.79 0.79
N VAL A 78 4.02 -4.61 -0.44
CA VAL A 78 5.43 -4.77 -0.77
C VAL A 78 6.11 -3.41 -0.76
N TRP A 79 7.05 -3.22 0.18
CA TRP A 79 7.82 -1.98 0.27
C TRP A 79 8.90 -1.92 -0.81
N LEU A 80 8.82 -0.92 -1.68
CA LEU A 80 9.85 -0.58 -2.66
C LEU A 80 10.96 0.24 -1.98
N LYS A 81 11.87 -0.45 -1.29
CA LYS A 81 12.91 0.21 -0.50
C LYS A 81 13.89 0.98 -1.37
N THR A 82 14.38 2.10 -0.83
CA THR A 82 15.34 2.97 -1.53
C THR A 82 16.73 2.33 -1.55
N GLU A 83 17.14 1.70 -0.45
CA GLU A 83 18.42 1.02 -0.31
C GLU A 83 18.58 -0.20 -1.25
N GLU A 84 17.47 -0.80 -1.66
CA GLU A 84 17.43 -1.92 -2.62
C GLU A 84 17.33 -1.43 -4.08
N GLY A 85 17.25 -0.11 -4.29
CA GLY A 85 17.08 0.49 -5.61
C GLY A 85 15.70 0.24 -6.24
N MET A 86 14.71 -0.16 -5.43
CA MET A 86 13.35 -0.48 -5.90
C MET A 86 12.43 0.75 -5.93
N LYS A 87 12.64 1.74 -5.06
CA LYS A 87 11.88 3.00 -5.09
C LYS A 87 12.07 3.68 -6.46
N PRO A 88 11.00 3.96 -7.22
CA PRO A 88 11.14 4.57 -8.54
C PRO A 88 11.76 5.97 -8.46
N SER A 89 12.38 6.44 -9.54
CA SER A 89 12.77 7.85 -9.61
C SER A 89 11.52 8.74 -9.61
N LYS A 90 11.65 9.99 -9.19
CA LYS A 90 10.55 10.97 -9.18
C LYS A 90 9.89 11.14 -10.56
N ASP A 91 10.68 11.05 -11.63
CA ASP A 91 10.17 11.13 -13.01
C ASP A 91 9.44 9.85 -13.46
N ALA A 92 9.94 8.67 -13.06
CA ALA A 92 9.26 7.40 -13.30
C ALA A 92 7.92 7.38 -12.55
N PHE A 93 7.92 7.78 -11.28
CA PHE A 93 6.72 7.87 -10.45
C PHE A 93 5.72 8.91 -10.99
N LYS A 94 6.18 10.07 -11.46
CA LYS A 94 5.34 11.05 -12.15
C LYS A 94 4.68 10.49 -13.41
N SER A 95 5.39 9.64 -14.14
CA SER A 95 4.86 8.97 -15.34
C SER A 95 3.82 7.93 -14.96
N HIS A 96 4.10 7.13 -13.92
CA HIS A 96 3.15 6.20 -13.31
C HIS A 96 1.86 6.91 -12.87
N LEU A 97 1.95 7.96 -12.04
CA LEU A 97 0.78 8.70 -11.54
C LEU A 97 -0.13 9.21 -12.66
N LYS A 98 0.45 9.70 -13.77
CA LYS A 98 -0.33 10.14 -14.93
C LYS A 98 -1.09 9.00 -15.60
N THR A 99 -0.47 7.83 -15.71
CA THR A 99 -1.10 6.63 -16.27
C THR A 99 -2.16 6.11 -15.30
N TYR A 100 -1.84 6.01 -14.01
CA TYR A 100 -2.73 5.56 -12.96
C TYR A 100 -4.01 6.41 -12.87
N VAL A 101 -3.89 7.75 -12.81
CA VAL A 101 -5.05 8.66 -12.76
C VAL A 101 -5.95 8.48 -13.99
N LYS A 102 -5.38 8.26 -15.18
CA LYS A 102 -6.18 7.98 -16.38
C LYS A 102 -6.91 6.64 -16.26
N LYS A 103 -6.24 5.60 -15.75
CA LYS A 103 -6.83 4.27 -15.56
C LYS A 103 -7.98 4.31 -14.56
N VAL A 104 -7.80 4.99 -13.43
CA VAL A 104 -8.87 5.22 -12.43
C VAL A 104 -10.04 5.94 -13.09
N LEU A 105 -9.79 7.02 -13.84
CA LEU A 105 -10.86 7.75 -14.53
C LEU A 105 -11.63 6.86 -15.52
N THR A 106 -10.93 6.08 -16.34
CA THR A 106 -11.56 5.12 -17.26
C THR A 106 -12.40 4.10 -16.50
N LYS A 107 -11.85 3.54 -15.41
CA LYS A 107 -12.53 2.52 -14.62
C LYS A 107 -13.80 3.06 -13.97
N LEU A 108 -13.76 4.27 -13.40
CA LEU A 108 -14.94 4.96 -12.86
C LEU A 108 -16.04 5.15 -13.92
N GLN A 109 -15.66 5.45 -15.17
CA GLN A 109 -16.61 5.60 -16.27
C GLN A 109 -17.21 4.25 -16.68
N GLU A 110 -16.41 3.19 -16.74
CA GLU A 110 -16.84 1.84 -17.10
C GLU A 110 -17.76 1.21 -16.05
N THR A 111 -17.51 1.45 -14.77
CA THR A 111 -18.31 0.93 -13.66
C THR A 111 -19.56 1.77 -13.37
N GLY A 112 -19.80 2.83 -14.15
CA GLY A 112 -20.98 3.68 -14.01
C GLY A 112 -20.99 4.54 -12.75
N ALA A 113 -19.81 4.99 -12.29
CA ALA A 113 -19.72 5.97 -11.19
C ALA A 113 -20.53 7.23 -11.52
N SER A 114 -21.07 7.89 -10.50
CA SER A 114 -21.91 9.07 -10.71
C SER A 114 -21.14 10.19 -11.42
N PRO A 115 -21.83 11.05 -12.20
CA PRO A 115 -21.20 12.21 -12.83
C PRO A 115 -20.48 13.11 -11.82
N GLU A 116 -21.02 13.22 -10.59
CA GLU A 116 -20.43 13.99 -9.50
C GLU A 116 -19.09 13.41 -9.04
N THR A 117 -19.00 12.08 -8.87
CA THR A 117 -17.73 11.40 -8.52
C THR A 117 -16.68 11.57 -9.63
N ILE A 118 -17.10 11.45 -10.89
CA ILE A 118 -16.19 11.64 -12.04
C ILE A 118 -15.68 13.08 -12.11
N ASP A 119 -16.54 14.07 -11.90
CA ASP A 119 -16.16 15.49 -11.91
C ASP A 119 -15.23 15.84 -10.73
N ALA A 120 -15.57 15.36 -9.52
CA ALA A 120 -14.75 15.53 -8.33
C ALA A 120 -13.33 14.99 -8.53
N PHE A 121 -13.21 13.77 -9.09
CA PHE A 121 -11.91 13.18 -9.39
C PHE A 121 -11.13 13.99 -10.44
N LYS A 122 -11.77 14.36 -11.56
CA LYS A 122 -11.13 15.17 -12.61
C LYS A 122 -10.60 16.51 -12.10
N LYS A 123 -11.35 17.14 -11.19
CA LYS A 123 -11.00 18.45 -10.62
C LYS A 123 -9.91 18.33 -9.55
N GLY A 124 -9.99 17.33 -8.67
CA GLY A 124 -9.08 17.18 -7.55
C GLY A 124 -7.76 16.49 -7.89
N ALA A 125 -7.77 15.50 -8.79
CA ALA A 125 -6.59 14.69 -9.11
C ALA A 125 -5.35 15.51 -9.54
N PRO A 126 -5.46 16.57 -10.37
CA PRO A 126 -4.29 17.39 -10.73
C PRO A 126 -3.63 18.08 -9.53
N GLY A 127 -4.42 18.50 -8.53
CA GLY A 127 -3.93 19.09 -7.29
C GLY A 127 -3.21 18.06 -6.42
N ALA A 128 -3.84 16.91 -6.22
CA ALA A 128 -3.26 15.79 -5.49
C ALA A 128 -1.95 15.29 -6.11
N VAL A 129 -1.88 15.13 -7.44
CA VAL A 129 -0.63 14.74 -8.14
C VAL A 129 0.49 15.75 -7.85
N LYS A 130 0.20 17.05 -7.88
CA LYS A 130 1.22 18.09 -7.59
C LYS A 130 1.70 18.00 -6.14
N LYS A 131 0.79 17.83 -5.18
CA LYS A 131 1.10 17.71 -3.75
C LYS A 131 1.96 16.48 -3.47
N ILE A 132 1.54 15.32 -4.00
CA ILE A 132 2.28 14.06 -3.89
C ILE A 132 3.69 14.20 -4.48
N LEU A 133 3.82 14.78 -5.68
CA LEU A 133 5.13 14.96 -6.31
C LEU A 133 6.01 15.97 -5.56
N ALA A 134 5.44 16.99 -4.94
CA ALA A 134 6.21 17.93 -4.14
C ALA A 134 6.87 17.25 -2.93
N ASN A 135 6.20 16.25 -2.33
CA ASN A 135 6.66 15.51 -1.16
C ASN A 135 7.30 14.15 -1.47
N TYR A 136 7.50 13.81 -2.76
CA TYR A 136 7.90 12.46 -3.18
C TYR A 136 9.13 11.89 -2.48
N ASP A 137 10.10 12.76 -2.21
CA ASP A 137 11.38 12.38 -1.66
C ASP A 137 11.25 11.88 -0.21
N ASN A 138 10.20 12.29 0.51
CA ASN A 138 9.91 11.88 1.89
C ASN A 138 9.07 10.60 1.99
N TYR A 139 8.34 10.23 0.94
CA TYR A 139 7.48 9.05 0.99
C TYR A 139 8.27 7.73 0.97
N ASP A 140 7.91 6.81 1.84
CA ASP A 140 8.07 5.39 1.58
C ASP A 140 6.99 4.95 0.59
N VAL A 141 7.39 4.14 -0.41
CA VAL A 141 6.52 3.73 -1.52
C VAL A 141 6.26 2.24 -1.42
N LEU A 142 4.99 1.86 -1.30
CA LEU A 142 4.57 0.47 -1.20
C LEU A 142 3.63 0.12 -2.37
N MET A 143 3.62 -1.16 -2.76
CA MET A 143 2.72 -1.72 -3.76
C MET A 143 1.80 -2.77 -3.15
N GLY A 144 0.67 -3.04 -3.79
CA GLY A 144 -0.14 -4.22 -3.47
C GLY A 144 0.63 -5.53 -3.68
N GLN A 145 0.16 -6.60 -3.06
CA GLN A 145 0.78 -7.94 -3.12
C GLN A 145 1.01 -8.46 -4.56
N SER A 146 0.20 -8.03 -5.53
CA SER A 146 0.35 -8.45 -6.94
C SER A 146 1.57 -7.82 -7.61
N MET A 147 2.11 -6.75 -7.05
CA MET A 147 3.16 -5.90 -7.63
C MET A 147 2.81 -5.44 -9.06
N ASP A 148 1.53 -5.24 -9.36
CA ASP A 148 1.10 -4.69 -10.64
C ASP A 148 1.64 -3.26 -10.80
N GLY A 149 2.59 -3.07 -11.71
CA GLY A 149 3.24 -1.80 -12.03
C GLY A 149 2.31 -0.68 -12.47
N ASP A 150 1.06 -1.00 -12.80
CA ASP A 150 0.03 -0.05 -13.20
C ASP A 150 -0.99 0.28 -12.11
N SER A 151 -0.92 -0.41 -10.97
CA SER A 151 -1.84 -0.28 -9.84
C SER A 151 -1.45 0.85 -8.87
N MET A 152 -2.23 1.01 -7.80
CA MET A 152 -1.99 2.04 -6.79
C MET A 152 -0.69 1.81 -6.03
N HIS A 153 0.10 2.89 -5.88
CA HIS A 153 1.13 2.94 -4.85
C HIS A 153 0.53 3.49 -3.55
N VAL A 154 0.78 2.82 -2.42
CA VAL A 154 0.48 3.33 -1.08
C VAL A 154 1.70 4.13 -0.61
N LEU A 155 1.48 5.35 -0.17
CA LEU A 155 2.54 6.28 0.22
C LEU A 155 2.55 6.44 1.73
N ILE A 156 3.67 6.14 2.40
CA ILE A 156 3.81 6.34 3.84
C ILE A 156 4.73 7.53 4.10
N ASP A 157 4.32 8.43 4.98
CA ASP A 157 5.12 9.52 5.53
C ASP A 157 4.83 9.66 7.03
N PHE A 158 5.50 10.58 7.71
CA PHE A 158 5.30 10.88 9.12
C PHE A 158 4.54 12.18 9.31
N ARG A 159 3.66 12.21 10.31
CA ARG A 159 2.97 13.43 10.74
C ARG A 159 3.98 14.49 11.21
N GLU A 160 3.50 15.71 11.44
CA GLU A 160 4.34 16.82 11.92
C GLU A 160 5.03 16.54 13.26
N ASP A 161 4.54 15.57 14.03
CA ASP A 161 5.19 15.09 15.25
C ASP A 161 6.48 14.29 14.99
N GLY A 162 6.74 13.90 13.74
CA GLY A 162 7.89 13.12 13.30
C GLY A 162 7.89 11.66 13.75
N VAL A 163 6.82 11.18 14.37
CA VAL A 163 6.76 9.84 15.00
C VAL A 163 5.59 9.02 14.49
N THR A 164 4.44 9.64 14.24
CA THR A 164 3.23 8.94 13.81
C THR A 164 3.28 8.71 12.30
N PRO A 165 3.44 7.46 11.80
CA PRO A 165 3.36 7.20 10.37
C PRO A 165 1.92 7.33 9.90
N PHE A 166 1.72 7.73 8.65
CA PHE A 166 0.42 7.73 8.00
C PHE A 166 0.53 7.26 6.55
N ALA A 167 -0.46 6.52 6.09
CA ALA A 167 -0.58 6.07 4.72
C ALA A 167 -1.51 7.01 3.93
N THR A 168 -1.13 7.34 2.70
CA THR A 168 -1.91 8.13 1.73
C THR A 168 -2.29 7.24 0.54
N LEU A 169 -3.59 7.19 0.23
CA LEU A 169 -4.18 6.41 -0.84
C LEU A 169 -5.12 7.26 -1.71
N TRP A 170 -5.39 6.83 -2.93
CA TRP A 170 -6.37 7.48 -3.80
C TRP A 170 -7.78 7.00 -3.48
N LYS A 171 -8.64 7.89 -2.94
CA LYS A 171 -10.05 7.58 -2.60
C LYS A 171 -10.79 6.92 -3.76
N HIS A 172 -10.64 7.50 -4.94
CA HIS A 172 -11.38 7.10 -6.14
C HIS A 172 -10.81 5.85 -6.82
N GLY A 173 -9.62 5.41 -6.39
CA GLY A 173 -9.02 4.15 -6.82
C GLY A 173 -9.43 2.96 -5.94
N LEU A 174 -10.28 3.18 -4.93
CA LEU A 174 -10.71 2.13 -4.01
C LEU A 174 -12.19 1.75 -4.26
N GLU A 175 -12.47 0.45 -4.24
CA GLU A 175 -13.82 -0.10 -4.12
C GLU A 175 -14.04 -0.75 -2.76
N GLU A 176 -15.25 -0.61 -2.23
CA GLU A 176 -15.64 -1.19 -0.94
C GLU A 176 -16.12 -2.64 -1.11
N MET A 177 -15.54 -3.55 -0.32
CA MET A 177 -15.98 -4.93 -0.18
C MET A 177 -16.37 -5.19 1.28
N LYS A 178 -17.62 -5.61 1.51
CA LYS A 178 -18.07 -6.05 2.82
C LYS A 178 -17.66 -7.50 3.08
N VAL A 179 -17.05 -7.74 4.24
CA VAL A 179 -16.68 -9.05 4.76
C VAL A 179 -17.35 -9.32 6.11
#